data_AF-A0A2E4EC62-F1
#
_entry.id   AF-A0A2E4EC62-F1
#
_cell.length_a   1.000
_cell.length_b   1.000
_cell.length_c   1.000
_cell.angle_alpha   90.00
_cell.angle_beta   90.00
_cell.angle_gamma   90.00
#
_symmetry.space_group_name_H-M   'P 1'
#
loop_
_entity.id
_entity.type
_entity.pdbx_description
1 polymer ?
#
loop_
_entity_poly.entity_id
_entity_poly.type
_entity_poly.pdbx_seq_one_letter_code
_entity_poly.pdbx_strand_id
1 'polypeptide(L)'
;MIALTLFGAANIAHASDTSDVVGLFANPGYVGSKAGAKTMTEANAYCLGQSSDGSQKQSGSDSNFYNSYQSCMKDFVPFRNAGSGSSGSCSTQTVQWGECAATITGGPSGTVRAVSNTLEAELYEGTGEFRCSGGNWQMTGGGCKRNPVECESGLTVNWPVTSPAWADESLTTPYLDRYGQVRHTPKSRCQAVMDQAESGYLTQAVISSSLMYEPERYSQDSSSYQRCFDGDWIAQPEQGTATCDYIPKSCAAMEHSYNGCGYSIPAGEHNSVYIADNPTPFNSVGTVEAYCWDGKWEIKSQSCQLSCGENINAYSWLGDDPRACSHDTNTISERIRPGTALILENEQAGMIGDAGYRCDNGSWTKTSEVCVPKGCDNVYASNWGENNACGHEAFTGSWEHGEEITVDSQAVFDAIGTTGYICQYGGLVRGEDGAMDSNPSYTPVCEAINEERICVSAEAQENGGTGSEYNPIDFDVDACNKVGYYQSGNMCCSINKIRLEKHCYHIP
;
A
#
# COMPACT_ATOMS: atom_id res chain seq x y z
N MET A 1 -85.73 -31.91 -63.60
CA MET A 1 -84.66 -32.65 -62.88
C MET A 1 -83.35 -32.15 -63.47
N ILE A 2 -82.49 -31.38 -62.83
CA ILE A 2 -82.28 -31.00 -61.44
C ILE A 2 -82.22 -29.47 -61.40
N ALA A 3 -82.95 -28.88 -60.46
CA ALA A 3 -82.85 -27.48 -60.08
C ALA A 3 -81.87 -27.40 -58.91
N LEU A 4 -81.01 -26.37 -58.87
CA LEU A 4 -80.73 -25.66 -57.63
C LEU A 4 -80.17 -24.26 -57.94
N THR A 5 -81.00 -23.29 -57.57
CA THR A 5 -80.86 -21.84 -57.54
C THR A 5 -80.08 -21.36 -56.32
N LEU A 6 -79.39 -20.22 -56.42
CA LEU A 6 -79.30 -19.10 -55.44
C LEU A 6 -78.32 -18.03 -56.00
N PHE A 7 -78.81 -16.93 -56.59
CA PHE A 7 -79.09 -15.59 -56.00
C PHE A 7 -77.82 -14.87 -55.47
N GLY A 8 -77.50 -13.60 -55.79
CA GLY A 8 -78.25 -12.47 -56.39
C GLY A 8 -77.50 -11.77 -57.54
N ALA A 9 -78.17 -11.12 -58.51
CA ALA A 9 -78.95 -9.86 -58.44
C ALA A 9 -78.04 -8.66 -58.12
N ALA A 10 -77.98 -7.55 -58.85
CA ALA A 10 -78.67 -7.00 -60.04
C ALA A 10 -77.70 -5.91 -60.62
N ASN A 11 -77.72 -5.47 -61.87
CA ASN A 11 -78.78 -4.68 -62.50
C ASN A 11 -78.52 -4.47 -64.00
N ILE A 12 -79.62 -4.20 -64.69
CA ILE A 12 -79.81 -3.86 -66.10
C ILE A 12 -79.86 -2.31 -66.23
N ALA A 13 -79.30 -1.73 -67.30
CA ALA A 13 -79.84 -0.55 -68.04
C ALA A 13 -78.85 -0.19 -69.17
N HIS A 14 -79.23 -0.19 -70.45
CA HIS A 14 -80.01 0.83 -71.18
C HIS A 14 -79.36 2.21 -71.30
N ALA A 15 -79.28 2.66 -72.57
CA ALA A 15 -78.71 3.91 -73.04
C ALA A 15 -79.54 5.14 -72.67
N SER A 16 -78.87 6.25 -72.34
CA SER A 16 -79.37 7.63 -72.51
C SER A 16 -78.26 8.66 -72.32
N ASP A 17 -78.54 9.85 -72.84
CA ASP A 17 -77.78 11.10 -72.89
C ASP A 17 -76.94 11.56 -71.69
N THR A 18 -75.91 12.34 -72.06
CA THR A 18 -75.13 13.38 -71.36
C THR A 18 -75.54 13.82 -69.94
N SER A 19 -74.60 13.79 -68.99
CA SER A 19 -74.01 14.95 -68.27
C SER A 19 -73.12 14.47 -67.10
N ASP A 20 -72.37 15.40 -66.51
CA ASP A 20 -71.72 15.31 -65.18
C ASP A 20 -70.23 14.94 -65.07
N VAL A 21 -69.38 15.65 -65.82
CA VAL A 21 -68.05 16.03 -65.29
C VAL A 21 -67.87 17.54 -65.43
N VAL A 22 -67.66 18.20 -64.29
CA VAL A 22 -67.40 19.64 -64.15
C VAL A 22 -66.04 19.98 -64.79
N GLY A 23 -66.03 20.87 -65.80
CA GLY A 23 -64.77 21.40 -66.38
C GLY A 23 -64.62 21.38 -67.90
N LEU A 24 -65.70 21.28 -68.69
CA LEU A 24 -65.58 21.43 -70.15
C LEU A 24 -65.28 22.90 -70.51
N PHE A 25 -64.02 23.15 -70.86
CA PHE A 25 -63.51 24.42 -71.38
C PHE A 25 -64.26 24.85 -72.65
N ALA A 26 -64.38 26.17 -72.86
CA ALA A 26 -64.99 26.71 -74.08
C ALA A 26 -64.29 26.16 -75.34
N ASN A 27 -65.05 26.06 -76.44
CA ASN A 27 -64.54 25.57 -77.72
C ASN A 27 -63.21 26.27 -78.12
N PRO A 28 -62.28 25.54 -78.77
CA PRO A 28 -60.97 26.06 -79.15
C PRO A 28 -61.07 27.42 -79.88
N GLY A 29 -60.35 28.43 -79.39
CA GLY A 29 -60.27 29.76 -80.00
C GLY A 29 -61.14 30.87 -79.37
N TYR A 30 -61.99 30.55 -78.39
CA TYR A 30 -62.73 31.58 -77.64
C TYR A 30 -61.86 32.17 -76.51
N VAL A 31 -61.68 33.50 -76.52
CA VAL A 31 -61.03 34.25 -75.42
C VAL A 31 -62.10 35.07 -74.71
N GLY A 32 -62.33 34.75 -73.43
CA GLY A 32 -63.25 35.46 -72.56
C GLY A 32 -62.81 36.89 -72.29
N SER A 33 -63.78 37.75 -72.01
CA SER A 33 -63.59 39.20 -71.86
C SER A 33 -62.64 39.59 -70.71
N LYS A 34 -62.39 38.69 -69.75
CA LYS A 34 -61.56 38.90 -68.55
C LYS A 34 -60.40 37.88 -68.44
N ALA A 35 -59.99 37.29 -69.55
CA ALA A 35 -58.89 36.32 -69.57
C ALA A 35 -57.59 36.89 -68.96
N GLY A 36 -56.95 36.12 -68.08
CA GLY A 36 -55.69 36.49 -67.41
C GLY A 36 -55.82 37.42 -66.19
N ALA A 37 -57.03 37.88 -65.84
CA ALA A 37 -57.24 38.75 -64.68
C ALA A 37 -57.20 38.02 -63.32
N LYS A 38 -57.30 36.68 -63.32
CA LYS A 38 -57.26 35.79 -62.14
C LYS A 38 -56.54 34.47 -62.51
N THR A 39 -56.09 33.71 -61.52
CA THR A 39 -55.70 32.30 -61.73
C THR A 39 -56.93 31.39 -61.79
N MET A 40 -56.76 30.14 -62.28
CA MET A 40 -57.86 29.17 -62.37
C MET A 40 -58.55 28.94 -61.02
N THR A 41 -57.76 28.79 -59.95
CA THR A 41 -58.26 28.58 -58.59
C THR A 41 -59.03 29.80 -58.05
N GLU A 42 -58.54 31.01 -58.33
CA GLU A 42 -59.19 32.27 -57.90
C GLU A 42 -60.48 32.56 -58.69
N ALA A 43 -60.51 32.25 -59.98
CA ALA A 43 -61.72 32.38 -60.79
C ALA A 43 -62.78 31.34 -60.42
N ASN A 44 -62.37 30.11 -60.12
CA ASN A 44 -63.25 29.07 -59.59
C ASN A 44 -63.93 29.51 -58.28
N ALA A 45 -63.14 29.99 -57.31
CA ALA A 45 -63.68 30.50 -56.04
C ALA A 45 -64.62 31.71 -56.24
N TYR A 46 -64.27 32.62 -57.16
CA TYR A 46 -65.10 33.78 -57.49
C TYR A 46 -66.45 33.39 -58.12
N CYS A 47 -66.44 32.50 -59.12
CA CYS A 47 -67.65 32.09 -59.82
C CYS A 47 -68.58 31.22 -58.96
N LEU A 48 -68.03 30.41 -58.05
CA LEU A 48 -68.82 29.68 -57.04
C LEU A 48 -69.47 30.64 -56.02
N GLY A 49 -68.78 31.72 -55.63
CA GLY A 49 -69.28 32.72 -54.68
C GLY A 49 -70.32 33.70 -55.24
N GLN A 50 -70.39 33.89 -56.56
CA GLN A 50 -71.42 34.71 -57.23
C GLN A 50 -72.79 34.00 -57.33
N SER A 51 -72.80 32.67 -57.23
CA SER A 51 -73.97 31.82 -57.44
C SER A 51 -74.74 31.44 -56.15
N SER A 52 -74.36 32.01 -54.99
CA SER A 52 -75.04 31.77 -53.72
C SER A 52 -75.32 33.08 -52.97
N ASP A 53 -76.16 33.95 -53.54
CA ASP A 53 -76.80 35.02 -52.76
C ASP A 53 -78.06 34.43 -52.10
N GLY A 54 -77.94 34.14 -50.80
CA GLY A 54 -78.89 33.34 -50.02
C GLY A 54 -80.22 34.03 -49.67
N SER A 55 -80.96 34.56 -50.65
CA SER A 55 -82.21 35.27 -50.35
C SER A 55 -83.36 35.13 -51.34
N GLN A 56 -83.51 34.03 -52.10
CA GLN A 56 -84.82 33.64 -52.66
C GLN A 56 -85.00 32.12 -52.73
N LYS A 57 -86.00 31.59 -51.99
CA LYS A 57 -86.51 30.23 -52.21
C LYS A 57 -87.28 30.22 -53.54
N GLN A 58 -86.73 29.59 -54.57
CA GLN A 58 -87.51 29.17 -55.72
C GLN A 58 -87.04 27.83 -56.25
N SER A 59 -87.98 26.90 -56.28
CA SER A 59 -87.92 25.58 -56.90
C SER A 59 -87.46 25.67 -58.37
N GLY A 60 -86.22 25.26 -58.63
CA GLY A 60 -85.65 25.08 -59.97
C GLY A 60 -84.45 24.13 -59.88
N SER A 61 -84.36 23.18 -60.80
CA SER A 61 -83.37 22.09 -60.84
C SER A 61 -81.91 22.56 -60.90
N ASP A 62 -80.98 21.69 -60.47
CA ASP A 62 -79.50 21.85 -60.46
C ASP A 62 -78.90 22.43 -61.75
N SER A 63 -79.62 22.35 -62.87
CA SER A 63 -79.25 22.92 -64.17
C SER A 63 -79.03 24.43 -64.19
N ASN A 64 -79.76 25.21 -63.36
CA ASN A 64 -79.65 26.67 -63.39
C ASN A 64 -78.38 27.20 -62.70
N PHE A 65 -77.91 26.51 -61.67
CA PHE A 65 -76.62 26.80 -61.03
C PHE A 65 -75.45 26.45 -61.96
N TYR A 66 -75.54 25.29 -62.60
CA TYR A 66 -74.51 24.83 -63.52
C TYR A 66 -74.30 25.80 -64.70
N ASN A 67 -75.40 26.26 -65.30
CA ASN A 67 -75.34 27.19 -66.43
C ASN A 67 -74.80 28.58 -66.04
N SER A 68 -75.14 29.09 -64.85
CA SER A 68 -74.62 30.39 -64.39
C SER A 68 -73.13 30.32 -64.06
N TYR A 69 -72.68 29.25 -63.39
CA TYR A 69 -71.28 28.99 -63.10
C TYR A 69 -70.46 28.82 -64.39
N GLN A 70 -70.96 28.03 -65.36
CA GLN A 70 -70.28 27.82 -66.64
C GLN A 70 -70.18 29.12 -67.45
N SER A 71 -71.23 29.95 -67.44
CA SER A 71 -71.22 31.28 -68.08
C SER A 71 -70.21 32.22 -67.40
N CYS A 72 -70.11 32.20 -66.07
CA CYS A 72 -69.12 33.00 -65.33
C CYS A 72 -67.69 32.55 -65.65
N MET A 73 -67.42 31.24 -65.63
CA MET A 73 -66.08 30.72 -65.91
C MET A 73 -65.63 31.04 -67.33
N LYS A 74 -66.56 31.06 -68.30
CA LYS A 74 -66.31 31.39 -69.71
C LYS A 74 -65.69 32.79 -69.90
N ASP A 75 -65.96 33.75 -69.04
CA ASP A 75 -65.35 35.09 -69.10
C ASP A 75 -63.85 35.09 -68.78
N PHE A 76 -63.35 34.09 -68.05
CA PHE A 76 -61.97 34.03 -67.59
C PHE A 76 -61.09 33.01 -68.35
N VAL A 77 -61.68 32.19 -69.24
CA VAL A 77 -60.94 31.29 -70.15
C VAL A 77 -60.28 32.14 -71.27
N PRO A 78 -59.03 31.90 -71.70
CA PRO A 78 -58.14 30.79 -71.40
C PRO A 78 -57.05 31.17 -70.39
N PHE A 79 -57.00 30.44 -69.27
CA PHE A 79 -55.82 30.48 -68.40
C PHE A 79 -54.65 29.79 -69.13
N ARG A 80 -53.58 30.55 -69.39
CA ARG A 80 -52.30 30.01 -69.88
C ARG A 80 -51.51 29.45 -68.70
N ASN A 81 -51.09 28.18 -68.78
CA ASN A 81 -49.85 27.74 -68.15
C ASN A 81 -48.77 27.54 -69.22
N ALA A 82 -47.55 27.92 -68.86
CA ALA A 82 -46.45 28.34 -69.70
C ALA A 82 -46.00 27.32 -70.77
N GLY A 83 -45.64 27.84 -71.96
CA GLY A 83 -44.73 27.15 -72.87
C GLY A 83 -45.25 26.71 -74.23
N SER A 84 -46.37 27.25 -74.75
CA SER A 84 -46.65 27.17 -76.19
C SER A 84 -45.78 28.19 -76.94
N GLY A 85 -44.49 27.89 -77.03
CA GLY A 85 -43.51 28.60 -77.84
C GLY A 85 -42.60 27.55 -78.44
N SER A 86 -42.57 27.47 -79.77
CA SER A 86 -41.64 26.69 -80.59
C SER A 86 -40.29 26.50 -79.90
N SER A 87 -40.05 25.31 -79.34
CA SER A 87 -38.75 24.95 -78.79
C SER A 87 -38.54 23.46 -79.03
N GLY A 88 -37.40 23.19 -79.67
CA GLY A 88 -37.16 21.97 -80.43
C GLY A 88 -37.14 20.70 -79.58
N SER A 89 -37.12 19.58 -80.28
CA SER A 89 -36.57 18.35 -79.72
C SER A 89 -35.22 18.64 -79.08
N CYS A 90 -34.97 18.09 -77.90
CA CYS A 90 -33.63 18.11 -77.35
C CYS A 90 -32.74 17.25 -78.24
N SER A 91 -31.58 17.77 -78.61
CA SER A 91 -30.56 16.98 -79.31
C SER A 91 -29.94 15.95 -78.36
N THR A 92 -29.16 15.04 -78.92
CA THR A 92 -28.28 14.20 -78.10
C THR A 92 -27.31 15.10 -77.36
N GLN A 93 -27.25 14.97 -76.04
CA GLN A 93 -26.47 15.83 -75.17
C GLN A 93 -25.83 14.99 -74.05
N THR A 94 -24.58 15.28 -73.72
CA THR A 94 -23.99 14.81 -72.46
C THR A 94 -24.47 15.69 -71.34
N VAL A 95 -25.15 15.08 -70.38
CA VAL A 95 -25.64 15.74 -69.16
C VAL A 95 -24.76 15.33 -67.99
N GLN A 96 -24.60 16.24 -67.03
CA GLN A 96 -23.84 16.03 -65.80
C GLN A 96 -24.73 16.28 -64.59
N TRP A 97 -24.57 15.46 -63.55
CA TRP A 97 -25.24 15.62 -62.26
C TRP A 97 -24.28 15.24 -61.13
N GLY A 98 -23.81 16.25 -60.38
CA GLY A 98 -22.64 16.05 -59.51
C GLY A 98 -21.41 15.67 -60.34
N GLU A 99 -20.66 14.66 -59.87
CA GLU A 99 -19.49 14.09 -60.57
C GLU A 99 -19.86 13.02 -61.62
N CYS A 100 -21.15 12.70 -61.79
CA CYS A 100 -21.62 11.70 -62.75
C CYS A 100 -21.99 12.38 -64.08
N ALA A 101 -21.76 11.69 -65.19
CA ALA A 101 -22.13 12.15 -66.52
C ALA A 101 -22.60 11.01 -67.43
N ALA A 102 -23.57 11.32 -68.30
CA ALA A 102 -24.03 10.38 -69.31
C ALA A 102 -24.56 11.08 -70.56
N THR A 103 -24.49 10.40 -71.70
CA THR A 103 -25.04 10.90 -72.96
C THR A 103 -26.49 10.45 -73.11
N ILE A 104 -27.41 11.42 -73.18
CA ILE A 104 -28.83 11.18 -73.42
C ILE A 104 -29.10 11.34 -74.91
N THR A 105 -29.74 10.34 -75.53
CA THR A 105 -30.20 10.43 -76.92
C THR A 105 -31.34 11.45 -77.05
N GLY A 106 -31.32 12.25 -78.13
CA GLY A 106 -32.34 13.27 -78.38
C GLY A 106 -33.79 12.76 -78.40
N GLY A 107 -34.74 13.66 -78.12
CA GLY A 107 -36.15 13.31 -78.02
C GLY A 107 -37.08 14.53 -78.08
N PRO A 108 -38.38 14.32 -78.32
CA PRO A 108 -39.36 15.41 -78.35
C PRO A 108 -39.52 16.05 -76.96
N SER A 109 -39.93 17.32 -76.95
CA SER A 109 -40.24 18.05 -75.71
C SER A 109 -41.25 17.28 -74.85
N GLY A 110 -40.99 17.23 -73.54
CA GLY A 110 -41.75 16.44 -72.57
C GLY A 110 -41.21 15.04 -72.30
N THR A 111 -40.32 14.50 -73.15
CA THR A 111 -39.72 13.15 -72.97
C THR A 111 -38.89 13.10 -71.70
N VAL A 112 -38.99 11.98 -70.98
CA VAL A 112 -38.18 11.67 -69.79
C VAL A 112 -37.22 10.53 -70.11
N ARG A 113 -35.97 10.64 -69.68
CA ARG A 113 -34.90 9.63 -69.83
C ARG A 113 -34.20 9.42 -68.50
N ALA A 114 -34.10 8.16 -68.08
CA ALA A 114 -33.23 7.75 -67.00
C ALA A 114 -31.90 7.26 -67.59
N VAL A 115 -30.79 7.75 -67.07
CA VAL A 115 -29.43 7.37 -67.47
C VAL A 115 -28.60 7.00 -66.25
N SER A 116 -27.71 6.03 -66.42
CA SER A 116 -26.70 5.67 -65.43
C SER A 116 -25.39 6.36 -65.76
N ASN A 117 -24.54 6.59 -64.76
CA ASN A 117 -23.22 7.18 -64.98
C ASN A 117 -22.42 6.35 -66.00
N THR A 118 -21.86 7.02 -67.00
CA THR A 118 -21.01 6.39 -68.02
C THR A 118 -19.61 6.99 -68.09
N LEU A 119 -19.35 8.08 -67.35
CA LEU A 119 -18.07 8.76 -67.29
C LEU A 119 -17.48 8.56 -65.90
N GLU A 120 -16.22 8.13 -65.79
CA GLU A 120 -15.59 7.79 -64.51
C GLU A 120 -16.42 6.77 -63.69
N ALA A 121 -17.06 5.82 -64.37
CA ALA A 121 -17.91 4.79 -63.74
C ALA A 121 -17.16 3.90 -62.73
N GLU A 122 -15.83 3.89 -62.77
CA GLU A 122 -14.97 3.22 -61.79
C GLU A 122 -14.86 3.99 -60.46
N LEU A 123 -15.07 5.31 -60.48
CA LEU A 123 -14.94 6.19 -59.32
C LEU A 123 -16.28 6.68 -58.77
N TYR A 124 -17.33 6.72 -59.60
CA TYR A 124 -18.64 7.23 -59.23
C TYR A 124 -19.77 6.36 -59.78
N GLU A 125 -20.77 6.06 -58.94
CA GLU A 125 -22.02 5.43 -59.33
C GLU A 125 -23.21 6.36 -59.10
N GLY A 126 -24.17 6.33 -60.01
CA GLY A 126 -25.32 7.20 -59.94
C GLY A 126 -26.27 7.05 -61.11
N THR A 127 -27.52 7.42 -60.87
CA THR A 127 -28.56 7.47 -61.90
C THR A 127 -29.20 8.85 -61.89
N GLY A 128 -29.39 9.43 -63.07
CA GLY A 128 -30.07 10.70 -63.27
C GLY A 128 -31.30 10.54 -64.16
N GLU A 129 -32.38 11.22 -63.81
CA GLU A 129 -33.59 11.35 -64.62
C GLU A 129 -33.66 12.77 -65.20
N PHE A 130 -33.87 12.86 -66.51
CA PHE A 130 -33.88 14.12 -67.23
C PHE A 130 -35.13 14.24 -68.11
N ARG A 131 -35.74 15.41 -68.11
CA ARG A 131 -36.87 15.78 -68.95
C ARG A 131 -36.46 16.80 -70.01
N CYS A 132 -36.82 16.53 -71.26
CA CYS A 132 -36.62 17.48 -72.35
C CYS A 132 -37.61 18.63 -72.23
N SER A 133 -37.12 19.86 -72.06
CA SER A 133 -37.95 21.07 -71.94
C SER A 133 -37.22 22.26 -72.54
N GLY A 134 -37.88 23.01 -73.44
CA GLY A 134 -37.30 24.20 -74.04
C GLY A 134 -36.05 23.93 -74.93
N GLY A 135 -35.93 22.72 -75.49
CA GLY A 135 -34.77 22.31 -76.29
C GLY A 135 -33.55 21.84 -75.49
N ASN A 136 -33.62 21.80 -74.15
CA ASN A 136 -32.55 21.34 -73.27
C ASN A 136 -33.01 20.20 -72.36
N TRP A 137 -32.09 19.31 -71.98
CA TRP A 137 -32.36 18.31 -70.94
C TRP A 137 -32.25 18.94 -69.55
N GLN A 138 -33.32 18.83 -68.77
CA GLN A 138 -33.39 19.32 -67.39
C GLN A 138 -33.50 18.15 -66.42
N MET A 139 -32.67 18.09 -65.39
CA MET A 139 -32.73 17.04 -64.38
C MET A 139 -34.03 17.15 -63.58
N THR A 140 -34.75 16.03 -63.44
CA THR A 140 -35.99 15.92 -62.66
C THR A 140 -35.83 15.09 -61.39
N GLY A 141 -34.80 14.23 -61.32
CA GLY A 141 -34.49 13.44 -60.14
C GLY A 141 -33.21 12.62 -60.31
N GLY A 142 -32.73 12.02 -59.23
CA GLY A 142 -31.53 11.17 -59.24
C GLY A 142 -30.43 11.63 -58.30
N GLY A 143 -29.28 10.95 -58.37
CA GLY A 143 -28.13 11.20 -57.50
C GLY A 143 -26.84 10.60 -58.06
N CYS A 144 -25.72 11.10 -57.54
CA CYS A 144 -24.37 10.61 -57.84
C CYS A 144 -23.62 10.46 -56.52
N LYS A 145 -22.92 9.35 -56.33
CA LYS A 145 -22.04 9.13 -55.19
C LYS A 145 -20.74 8.48 -55.66
N ARG A 146 -19.67 8.71 -54.90
CA ARG A 146 -18.37 8.06 -55.14
C ARG A 146 -18.48 6.57 -54.84
N ASN A 147 -17.85 5.73 -55.65
CA ASN A 147 -17.64 4.32 -55.35
C ASN A 147 -16.76 4.22 -54.09
N PRO A 148 -17.08 3.32 -53.15
CA PRO A 148 -16.23 3.11 -51.98
C PRO A 148 -14.85 2.63 -52.43
N VAL A 149 -13.81 3.37 -52.06
CA VAL A 149 -12.41 2.91 -52.24
C VAL A 149 -12.08 2.00 -51.07
N GLU A 150 -11.71 0.77 -51.36
CA GLU A 150 -11.30 -0.20 -50.35
C GLU A 150 -9.95 0.17 -49.76
N CYS A 151 -9.80 -0.04 -48.45
CA CYS A 151 -8.52 0.01 -47.79
C CYS A 151 -7.84 -1.35 -47.92
N GLU A 152 -6.60 -1.36 -48.39
CA GLU A 152 -5.83 -2.60 -48.59
C GLU A 152 -5.51 -3.29 -47.26
N SER A 153 -5.43 -4.62 -47.31
CA SER A 153 -4.92 -5.44 -46.20
C SER A 153 -3.42 -5.22 -45.99
N GLY A 154 -2.93 -5.45 -44.77
CA GLY A 154 -1.49 -5.46 -44.48
C GLY A 154 -0.99 -4.25 -43.69
N LEU A 155 -1.83 -3.24 -43.47
CA LEU A 155 -1.48 -2.15 -42.55
C LEU A 155 -1.26 -2.73 -41.15
N THR A 156 -0.09 -2.46 -40.57
CA THR A 156 0.22 -2.85 -39.20
C THR A 156 -0.12 -1.70 -38.25
N VAL A 157 -1.09 -1.93 -37.37
CA VAL A 157 -1.41 -1.00 -36.28
C VAL A 157 -0.62 -1.38 -35.03
N ASN A 158 -0.15 -0.37 -34.30
CA ASN A 158 0.68 -0.54 -33.11
C ASN A 158 0.00 0.11 -31.90
N TRP A 159 -0.05 -0.58 -30.77
CA TRP A 159 -0.64 -0.07 -29.55
C TRP A 159 0.38 -0.04 -28.40
N PRO A 160 0.34 1.01 -27.56
CA PRO A 160 1.09 1.06 -26.33
C PRO A 160 0.62 -0.01 -25.34
N VAL A 161 1.49 -0.39 -24.42
CA VAL A 161 1.23 -1.36 -23.35
C VAL A 161 0.94 -0.59 -22.05
N THR A 162 -0.26 -0.77 -21.48
CA THR A 162 -0.75 0.00 -20.31
C THR A 162 0.14 -0.10 -19.08
N SER A 163 0.65 -1.30 -18.83
CA SER A 163 1.45 -1.61 -17.66
C SER A 163 2.32 -2.81 -17.99
N PRO A 164 3.56 -2.86 -17.52
CA PRO A 164 4.28 -1.74 -16.91
C PRO A 164 4.75 -0.70 -17.96
N ALA A 165 4.72 0.59 -17.60
CA ALA A 165 4.95 1.74 -18.50
C ALA A 165 6.29 1.71 -19.28
N TRP A 166 7.28 0.94 -18.83
CA TRP A 166 8.56 0.75 -19.53
C TRP A 166 8.44 0.00 -20.85
N ALA A 167 7.33 -0.73 -21.08
CA ALA A 167 7.09 -1.43 -22.34
C ALA A 167 6.96 -0.49 -23.56
N ASP A 168 6.76 0.81 -23.33
CA ASP A 168 6.50 1.82 -24.38
C ASP A 168 7.66 2.79 -24.66
N GLU A 169 8.70 2.84 -23.82
CA GLU A 169 9.63 3.98 -23.80
C GLU A 169 10.64 4.03 -24.98
N SER A 170 10.98 2.91 -25.64
CA SER A 170 11.72 2.83 -26.91
C SER A 170 12.15 1.38 -27.17
N LEU A 171 12.20 0.90 -28.43
CA LEU A 171 12.73 -0.43 -28.81
C LEU A 171 14.16 -0.73 -28.33
N THR A 172 14.88 0.28 -27.84
CA THR A 172 16.28 0.16 -27.42
C THR A 172 16.51 0.35 -25.92
N THR A 173 15.49 0.74 -25.14
CA THR A 173 15.65 1.04 -23.70
C THR A 173 15.35 -0.21 -22.88
N PRO A 174 16.37 -0.91 -22.32
CA PRO A 174 16.12 -2.08 -21.49
C PRO A 174 15.33 -1.71 -20.23
N TYR A 175 14.40 -2.56 -19.82
CA TYR A 175 13.88 -2.52 -18.45
C TYR A 175 14.90 -3.17 -17.52
N LEU A 176 15.40 -2.34 -16.61
CA LEU A 176 16.22 -2.75 -15.49
C LEU A 176 15.32 -2.93 -14.28
N ASP A 177 15.45 -4.07 -13.61
CA ASP A 177 14.86 -4.19 -12.28
C ASP A 177 15.58 -3.29 -11.26
N ARG A 178 15.06 -3.27 -10.03
CA ARG A 178 15.66 -2.53 -8.92
C ARG A 178 17.10 -2.96 -8.56
N TYR A 179 17.58 -4.08 -9.09
CA TYR A 179 18.94 -4.60 -8.91
C TYR A 179 19.83 -4.31 -10.12
N GLY A 180 19.35 -3.55 -11.11
CA GLY A 180 20.08 -3.22 -12.32
C GLY A 180 20.19 -4.37 -13.31
N GLN A 181 19.45 -5.47 -13.10
CA GLN A 181 19.43 -6.59 -14.04
C GLN A 181 18.46 -6.29 -15.18
N VAL A 182 18.95 -6.43 -16.41
CA VAL A 182 18.10 -6.38 -17.60
C VAL A 182 17.14 -7.55 -17.53
N ARG A 183 15.84 -7.27 -17.36
CA ARG A 183 14.80 -8.31 -17.36
C ARG A 183 14.16 -8.49 -18.71
N HIS A 184 13.97 -7.38 -19.40
CA HIS A 184 13.44 -7.33 -20.75
C HIS A 184 14.14 -6.22 -21.52
N THR A 185 14.41 -6.48 -22.78
CA THR A 185 14.67 -5.45 -23.79
C THR A 185 13.39 -5.33 -24.61
N PRO A 186 12.78 -4.14 -24.75
CA PRO A 186 11.47 -4.00 -25.36
C PRO A 186 11.52 -4.45 -26.82
N LYS A 187 10.63 -5.37 -27.18
CA LYS A 187 10.36 -5.75 -28.59
C LYS A 187 8.88 -5.80 -28.94
N SER A 188 7.98 -5.65 -28.00
CA SER A 188 6.58 -6.05 -28.19
C SER A 188 5.65 -4.88 -27.88
N ARG A 189 5.51 -3.99 -28.86
CA ARG A 189 4.24 -3.30 -29.05
C ARG A 189 3.21 -4.35 -29.42
N CYS A 190 1.99 -4.20 -28.94
CA CYS A 190 0.94 -5.01 -29.53
C CYS A 190 0.73 -4.57 -30.97
N GLN A 191 0.74 -5.57 -31.85
CA GLN A 191 0.58 -5.36 -33.27
C GLN A 191 -0.56 -6.20 -33.79
N ALA A 192 -1.29 -5.62 -34.73
CA ALA A 192 -2.30 -6.31 -35.49
C ALA A 192 -2.15 -5.93 -36.96
N VAL A 193 -2.48 -6.87 -37.82
CA VAL A 193 -2.58 -6.64 -39.26
C VAL A 193 -4.03 -6.38 -39.59
N MET A 194 -4.29 -5.28 -40.29
CA MET A 194 -5.63 -4.99 -40.81
C MET A 194 -5.95 -5.89 -42.00
N ASP A 195 -7.13 -6.49 -41.95
CA ASP A 195 -7.75 -7.11 -43.13
C ASP A 195 -8.31 -6.03 -44.06
N GLN A 196 -8.49 -6.37 -45.34
CA GLN A 196 -9.10 -5.47 -46.33
C GLN A 196 -10.54 -5.08 -45.90
N ALA A 197 -10.92 -3.82 -46.11
CA ALA A 197 -12.27 -3.35 -45.82
C ALA A 197 -12.74 -2.27 -46.80
N GLU A 198 -14.05 -2.21 -47.06
CA GLU A 198 -14.65 -1.14 -47.87
C GLU A 198 -14.74 0.19 -47.10
N SER A 199 -14.69 1.32 -47.82
CA SER A 199 -14.88 2.66 -47.24
C SER A 199 -16.18 2.74 -46.43
N GLY A 200 -16.08 3.23 -45.19
CA GLY A 200 -17.18 3.33 -44.22
C GLY A 200 -17.23 2.18 -43.22
N TYR A 201 -16.61 1.03 -43.47
CA TYR A 201 -16.63 -0.10 -42.55
C TYR A 201 -15.72 0.12 -41.35
N LEU A 202 -16.24 -0.28 -40.19
CA LEU A 202 -15.48 -0.34 -38.94
C LEU A 202 -14.93 -1.76 -38.79
N THR A 203 -13.62 -1.86 -38.67
CA THR A 203 -12.91 -3.13 -38.49
C THR A 203 -12.26 -3.14 -37.12
N GLN A 204 -12.34 -4.28 -36.44
CA GLN A 204 -11.65 -4.51 -35.18
C GLN A 204 -10.32 -5.18 -35.45
N ALA A 205 -9.24 -4.53 -35.04
CA ALA A 205 -7.92 -5.11 -35.07
C ALA A 205 -7.68 -5.90 -33.77
N VAL A 206 -7.34 -7.17 -33.91
CA VAL A 206 -7.03 -8.09 -32.81
C VAL A 206 -5.55 -8.42 -32.85
N ILE A 207 -4.93 -8.61 -31.68
CA ILE A 207 -3.51 -8.95 -31.56
C ILE A 207 -3.11 -10.08 -32.53
N SER A 208 -2.08 -9.82 -33.33
CA SER A 208 -1.44 -10.80 -34.20
C SER A 208 -0.27 -11.47 -33.49
N SER A 209 -0.50 -12.68 -32.97
CA SER A 209 0.52 -13.45 -32.22
C SER A 209 1.81 -13.70 -32.99
N SER A 210 1.75 -13.76 -34.33
CA SER A 210 2.90 -13.95 -35.22
C SER A 210 3.85 -12.74 -35.31
N LEU A 211 3.38 -11.56 -34.91
CA LEU A 211 4.15 -10.31 -34.98
C LEU A 211 4.77 -9.94 -33.63
N MET A 212 4.46 -10.69 -32.57
CA MET A 212 4.83 -10.37 -31.21
C MET A 212 5.81 -11.39 -30.63
N TYR A 213 6.70 -10.91 -29.77
CA TYR A 213 7.53 -11.75 -28.94
C TYR A 213 6.75 -12.14 -27.67
N GLU A 214 6.64 -13.44 -27.38
CA GLU A 214 5.89 -14.00 -26.22
C GLU A 214 4.45 -13.47 -26.11
N PRO A 215 3.60 -13.67 -27.15
CA PRO A 215 2.24 -13.13 -27.23
C PRO A 215 1.32 -13.56 -26.08
N GLU A 216 1.60 -14.70 -25.44
CA GLU A 216 0.90 -15.20 -24.26
C GLU A 216 1.02 -14.30 -23.02
N ARG A 217 1.88 -13.29 -23.04
CA ARG A 217 2.04 -12.31 -21.96
C ARG A 217 1.11 -11.11 -22.06
N TYR A 218 0.23 -11.06 -23.05
CA TYR A 218 -0.66 -9.93 -23.29
C TYR A 218 -2.13 -10.39 -23.24
N SER A 219 -3.01 -9.51 -22.74
CA SER A 219 -4.44 -9.77 -22.71
C SER A 219 -5.01 -9.91 -24.12
N GLN A 220 -5.82 -10.94 -24.35
CA GLN A 220 -6.50 -11.14 -25.63
C GLN A 220 -7.65 -10.16 -25.87
N ASP A 221 -8.10 -9.44 -24.83
CA ASP A 221 -9.20 -8.47 -24.92
C ASP A 221 -8.75 -7.13 -25.54
N SER A 222 -7.44 -6.93 -25.73
CA SER A 222 -6.90 -5.72 -26.33
C SER A 222 -7.28 -5.61 -27.80
N SER A 223 -8.01 -4.55 -28.13
CA SER A 223 -8.49 -4.31 -29.49
C SER A 223 -8.54 -2.83 -29.82
N SER A 224 -8.19 -2.50 -31.05
CA SER A 224 -8.31 -1.16 -31.59
C SER A 224 -9.23 -1.17 -32.78
N TYR A 225 -10.15 -0.22 -32.82
CA TYR A 225 -11.07 -0.10 -33.92
C TYR A 225 -10.53 0.92 -34.92
N GLN A 226 -10.53 0.52 -36.18
CA GLN A 226 -10.08 1.32 -37.31
C GLN A 226 -11.23 1.40 -38.31
N ARG A 227 -11.47 2.59 -38.84
CA ARG A 227 -12.45 2.80 -39.91
C ARG A 227 -11.71 2.97 -41.22
N CYS A 228 -12.11 2.22 -42.23
CA CYS A 228 -11.68 2.49 -43.60
C CYS A 228 -12.42 3.73 -44.11
N PHE A 229 -11.71 4.70 -44.68
CA PHE A 229 -12.28 5.88 -45.30
C PHE A 229 -11.47 6.25 -46.54
N ASP A 230 -12.08 6.05 -47.71
CA ASP A 230 -11.54 6.41 -49.02
C ASP A 230 -10.11 5.87 -49.28
N GLY A 231 -9.87 4.61 -48.93
CA GLY A 231 -8.58 3.93 -49.09
C GLY A 231 -7.61 4.11 -47.92
N ASP A 232 -7.92 4.99 -46.97
CA ASP A 232 -7.10 5.24 -45.78
C ASP A 232 -7.72 4.67 -44.50
N TRP A 233 -6.88 4.16 -43.61
CA TRP A 233 -7.29 3.69 -42.29
C TRP A 233 -7.25 4.84 -41.28
N ILE A 234 -8.37 5.05 -40.57
CA ILE A 234 -8.51 6.09 -39.55
C ILE A 234 -8.82 5.45 -38.19
N ALA A 235 -8.01 5.78 -37.18
CA ALA A 235 -8.23 5.32 -35.80
C ALA A 235 -9.54 5.87 -35.23
N GLN A 236 -10.32 5.01 -34.57
CA GLN A 236 -11.57 5.37 -33.91
C GLN A 236 -11.38 5.32 -32.39
N PRO A 237 -10.95 6.42 -31.75
CA PRO A 237 -10.54 6.43 -30.34
C PRO A 237 -11.68 6.18 -29.33
N GLU A 238 -12.94 6.34 -29.73
CA GLU A 238 -14.10 6.19 -28.83
C GLU A 238 -14.67 4.76 -28.77
N GLN A 239 -14.13 3.82 -29.55
CA GLN A 239 -14.60 2.44 -29.57
C GLN A 239 -13.42 1.51 -29.32
N GLY A 240 -13.23 1.04 -28.07
CA GLY A 240 -12.20 0.06 -27.70
C GLY A 240 -10.99 0.61 -26.94
N THR A 241 -10.18 -0.30 -26.43
CA THR A 241 -8.92 -0.02 -25.72
C THR A 241 -7.75 -0.12 -26.69
N ALA A 242 -7.29 1.03 -27.17
CA ALA A 242 -6.07 1.14 -27.98
C ALA A 242 -4.78 0.89 -27.18
N THR A 243 -4.86 0.09 -26.12
CA THR A 243 -3.79 -0.22 -25.20
C THR A 243 -3.78 -1.71 -24.89
N CYS A 244 -2.60 -2.26 -24.70
CA CYS A 244 -2.41 -3.66 -24.37
C CYS A 244 -2.04 -3.90 -22.93
N ASP A 245 -2.74 -4.80 -22.26
CA ASP A 245 -2.42 -5.14 -20.88
C ASP A 245 -1.38 -6.28 -20.86
N TYR A 246 -0.21 -6.03 -20.29
CA TYR A 246 0.72 -7.10 -19.92
C TYR A 246 0.12 -7.91 -18.76
N ILE A 247 0.31 -9.22 -18.80
CA ILE A 247 -0.13 -10.16 -17.77
C ILE A 247 1.11 -10.58 -16.95
N PRO A 248 1.48 -9.83 -15.90
CA PRO A 248 2.56 -10.23 -15.01
C PRO A 248 2.18 -11.50 -14.24
N LYS A 249 3.12 -12.44 -14.13
CA LYS A 249 2.92 -13.66 -13.33
C LYS A 249 3.38 -13.45 -11.90
N SER A 250 2.50 -13.72 -10.94
CA SER A 250 2.84 -13.81 -9.52
C SER A 250 3.67 -15.07 -9.25
N CYS A 251 4.54 -14.99 -8.25
CA CYS A 251 5.37 -16.11 -7.82
C CYS A 251 4.62 -16.97 -6.81
N ALA A 252 4.69 -18.29 -6.99
CA ALA A 252 4.21 -19.23 -5.99
C ALA A 252 5.09 -19.21 -4.74
N ALA A 253 4.54 -19.61 -3.59
CA ALA A 253 5.34 -19.82 -2.38
C ALA A 253 6.40 -20.89 -2.62
N MET A 254 7.57 -20.72 -2.00
CA MET A 254 8.66 -21.69 -2.07
C MET A 254 9.43 -21.78 -0.76
N GLU A 255 10.00 -22.95 -0.51
CA GLU A 255 10.99 -23.13 0.56
C GLU A 255 12.39 -22.93 -0.02
N HIS A 256 13.20 -22.14 0.66
CA HIS A 256 14.58 -21.89 0.32
C HIS A 256 15.49 -22.34 1.45
N SER A 257 16.58 -23.04 1.15
CA SER A 257 17.53 -23.46 2.17
C SER A 257 18.95 -23.05 1.80
N TYR A 258 19.69 -22.52 2.78
CA TYR A 258 21.06 -22.07 2.62
C TYR A 258 21.87 -22.29 3.89
N ASN A 259 22.95 -23.06 3.81
CA ASN A 259 23.88 -23.34 4.91
C ASN A 259 23.21 -23.77 6.24
N GLY A 260 22.13 -24.54 6.15
CA GLY A 260 21.39 -25.04 7.31
C GLY A 260 20.24 -24.14 7.77
N CYS A 261 20.14 -22.92 7.25
CA CYS A 261 18.97 -22.05 7.42
C CYS A 261 17.91 -22.37 6.36
N GLY A 262 16.66 -22.54 6.77
CA GLY A 262 15.47 -22.62 5.93
C GLY A 262 14.65 -21.34 6.02
N TYR A 263 14.18 -20.86 4.87
CA TYR A 263 13.35 -19.68 4.71
C TYR A 263 12.08 -20.06 3.92
N SER A 264 10.92 -19.80 4.51
CA SER A 264 9.64 -19.98 3.83
C SER A 264 9.26 -18.68 3.14
N ILE A 265 9.47 -18.63 1.82
CA ILE A 265 9.17 -17.46 1.00
C ILE A 265 7.71 -17.57 0.55
N PRO A 266 6.82 -16.63 0.93
CA PRO A 266 5.42 -16.70 0.59
C PRO A 266 5.19 -16.46 -0.92
N ALA A 267 3.95 -16.66 -1.37
CA ALA A 267 3.57 -16.20 -2.69
C ALA A 267 3.68 -14.66 -2.76
N GLY A 268 4.08 -14.13 -3.91
CA GLY A 268 4.33 -12.71 -4.09
C GLY A 268 3.87 -12.20 -5.44
N GLU A 269 3.52 -10.92 -5.49
CA GLU A 269 3.17 -10.24 -6.74
C GLU A 269 4.42 -10.04 -7.61
N HIS A 270 4.23 -9.91 -8.92
CA HIS A 270 5.31 -9.55 -9.83
C HIS A 270 6.00 -8.26 -9.37
N ASN A 271 7.32 -8.22 -9.46
CA ASN A 271 8.17 -7.11 -9.02
C ASN A 271 8.16 -6.86 -7.49
N SER A 272 7.61 -7.79 -6.69
CA SER A 272 7.68 -7.72 -5.23
C SER A 272 9.03 -8.18 -4.67
N VAL A 273 9.40 -7.63 -3.51
CA VAL A 273 10.57 -8.06 -2.74
C VAL A 273 10.11 -8.62 -1.40
N TYR A 274 10.67 -9.76 -1.04
CA TYR A 274 10.48 -10.41 0.24
C TYR A 274 11.80 -10.39 1.02
N ILE A 275 11.74 -9.99 2.28
CA ILE A 275 12.88 -10.00 3.20
C ILE A 275 12.46 -10.71 4.49
N ALA A 276 13.28 -11.65 4.94
CA ALA A 276 13.12 -12.32 6.23
C ALA A 276 14.45 -12.43 6.95
N ASP A 277 14.41 -12.39 8.28
CA ASP A 277 15.57 -12.43 9.19
C ASP A 277 15.46 -13.53 10.27
N ASN A 278 14.44 -14.39 10.15
CA ASN A 278 14.07 -15.40 11.13
C ASN A 278 14.13 -16.82 10.53
N PRO A 279 15.31 -17.30 10.12
CA PRO A 279 15.45 -18.63 9.51
C PRO A 279 15.00 -19.75 10.45
N THR A 280 14.66 -20.89 9.88
CA THR A 280 14.54 -22.16 10.59
C THR A 280 15.86 -22.94 10.48
N PRO A 281 16.26 -23.77 11.44
CA PRO A 281 15.67 -23.95 12.78
C PRO A 281 15.88 -22.73 13.69
N PHE A 282 15.24 -22.73 14.87
CA PHE A 282 15.25 -21.59 15.81
C PHE A 282 16.67 -21.17 16.24
N ASN A 283 17.60 -22.12 16.30
CA ASN A 283 19.02 -21.89 16.60
C ASN A 283 19.84 -21.45 15.37
N SER A 284 19.27 -20.63 14.50
CA SER A 284 19.97 -20.03 13.36
C SER A 284 19.76 -18.52 13.32
N VAL A 285 20.74 -17.79 12.80
CA VAL A 285 20.60 -16.37 12.49
C VAL A 285 21.00 -16.15 11.04
N GLY A 286 20.27 -15.28 10.34
CA GLY A 286 20.50 -15.08 8.93
C GLY A 286 19.40 -14.27 8.32
N THR A 287 19.61 -13.84 7.09
CA THR A 287 18.64 -13.09 6.31
C THR A 287 18.52 -13.70 4.92
N VAL A 288 17.35 -13.55 4.31
CA VAL A 288 17.15 -13.79 2.88
C VAL A 288 16.43 -12.59 2.29
N GLU A 289 16.85 -12.21 1.10
CA GLU A 289 16.14 -11.29 0.22
C GLU A 289 15.83 -12.01 -1.08
N ALA A 290 14.55 -12.10 -1.41
CA ALA A 290 14.07 -12.68 -2.63
C ALA A 290 13.28 -11.65 -3.44
N TYR A 291 13.38 -11.73 -4.75
CA TYR A 291 12.69 -10.87 -5.70
C TYR A 291 11.82 -11.71 -6.62
N CYS A 292 10.53 -11.39 -6.69
CA CYS A 292 9.60 -12.08 -7.57
C CYS A 292 9.62 -11.45 -8.95
N TRP A 293 10.03 -12.25 -9.94
CA TRP A 293 10.02 -11.84 -11.34
C TRP A 293 9.32 -12.89 -12.21
N ASP A 294 8.22 -12.47 -12.85
CA ASP A 294 7.46 -13.26 -13.83
C ASP A 294 7.24 -14.74 -13.42
N GLY A 295 6.72 -14.94 -12.22
CA GLY A 295 6.38 -16.26 -11.69
C GLY A 295 7.53 -17.04 -11.08
N LYS A 296 8.74 -16.46 -11.00
CA LYS A 296 9.90 -17.07 -10.34
C LYS A 296 10.47 -16.17 -9.26
N TRP A 297 10.67 -16.74 -8.09
CA TRP A 297 11.48 -16.12 -7.04
C TRP A 297 12.96 -16.25 -7.37
N GLU A 298 13.69 -15.15 -7.19
CA GLU A 298 15.13 -15.09 -7.31
C GLU A 298 15.75 -14.61 -6.01
N ILE A 299 16.72 -15.36 -5.49
CA ILE A 299 17.43 -14.96 -4.28
C ILE A 299 18.49 -13.92 -4.65
N LYS A 300 18.39 -12.74 -4.05
CA LYS A 300 19.27 -11.59 -4.32
C LYS A 300 20.35 -11.45 -3.27
N SER A 301 20.01 -11.68 -2.01
CA SER A 301 20.97 -11.78 -0.92
C SER A 301 20.56 -12.86 0.06
N GLN A 302 21.54 -13.49 0.69
CA GLN A 302 21.30 -14.50 1.71
C GLN A 302 22.49 -14.58 2.67
N SER A 303 22.20 -14.78 3.94
CA SER A 303 23.18 -15.04 4.98
C SER A 303 22.65 -16.12 5.92
N CYS A 304 23.54 -16.90 6.50
CA CYS A 304 23.17 -17.90 7.50
C CYS A 304 24.37 -18.22 8.37
N GLN A 305 24.16 -18.22 9.69
CA GLN A 305 25.09 -18.69 10.70
C GLN A 305 24.29 -19.36 11.83
N LEU A 306 24.95 -20.25 12.58
CA LEU A 306 24.30 -20.90 13.70
C LEU A 306 24.22 -19.94 14.89
N SER A 307 23.03 -19.81 15.47
CA SER A 307 22.86 -19.15 16.77
C SER A 307 23.46 -20.03 17.84
N CYS A 308 24.12 -19.43 18.83
CA CYS A 308 24.55 -20.21 19.98
C CYS A 308 23.37 -20.79 20.75
N GLY A 309 23.62 -21.94 21.38
CA GLY A 309 22.62 -22.67 22.15
C GLY A 309 22.00 -21.83 23.26
N GLU A 310 20.79 -22.20 23.65
CA GLU A 310 19.98 -21.48 24.64
C GLU A 310 20.55 -21.56 26.06
N ASN A 311 21.54 -22.42 26.32
CA ASN A 311 22.07 -22.64 27.66
C ASN A 311 23.59 -22.47 27.69
N ILE A 312 24.05 -21.72 28.69
CA ILE A 312 25.42 -21.81 29.20
C ILE A 312 25.33 -22.67 30.45
N ASN A 313 25.95 -23.84 30.41
CA ASN A 313 25.93 -24.79 31.52
C ASN A 313 26.56 -24.17 32.77
N ALA A 314 26.11 -24.62 33.94
CA ALA A 314 26.76 -24.29 35.20
C ALA A 314 28.26 -24.57 35.11
N TYR A 315 29.05 -23.62 35.61
CA TYR A 315 30.50 -23.67 35.51
C TYR A 315 31.13 -23.15 36.80
N SER A 316 32.22 -23.80 37.20
CA SER A 316 33.04 -23.38 38.34
C SER A 316 34.50 -23.25 37.89
N TRP A 317 35.14 -22.19 38.34
CA TRP A 317 36.53 -21.88 38.02
C TRP A 317 37.30 -21.46 39.25
N LEU A 318 38.58 -21.79 39.24
CA LEU A 318 39.51 -21.47 40.31
C LEU A 318 40.30 -20.21 39.96
N GLY A 319 40.54 -19.37 40.97
CA GLY A 319 41.54 -18.31 40.92
C GLY A 319 42.87 -18.77 41.50
N ASP A 320 43.63 -17.82 42.04
CA ASP A 320 44.87 -18.09 42.78
C ASP A 320 44.62 -18.64 44.20
N ASP A 321 43.37 -18.66 44.64
CA ASP A 321 42.90 -19.06 45.97
C ASP A 321 42.25 -20.47 45.96
N PRO A 322 42.29 -21.26 47.06
CA PRO A 322 41.62 -22.56 47.14
C PRO A 322 40.09 -22.53 46.96
N ARG A 323 39.42 -21.39 47.14
CA ARG A 323 37.98 -21.24 46.87
C ARG A 323 37.72 -20.97 45.39
N ALA A 324 36.66 -21.59 44.88
CA ALA A 324 36.24 -21.43 43.49
C ALA A 324 35.12 -20.39 43.36
N CYS A 325 35.10 -19.70 42.22
CA CYS A 325 33.94 -19.00 41.74
C CYS A 325 33.03 -19.98 40.99
N SER A 326 31.74 -19.68 40.91
CA SER A 326 30.82 -20.41 40.04
C SER A 326 29.62 -19.56 39.65
N HIS A 327 28.97 -19.95 38.58
CA HIS A 327 27.61 -19.51 38.26
C HIS A 327 26.75 -20.73 37.90
N ASP A 328 25.45 -20.64 38.16
CA ASP A 328 24.45 -21.62 37.74
C ASP A 328 24.22 -21.60 36.23
N THR A 329 23.37 -22.51 35.75
CA THR A 329 23.02 -22.55 34.33
C THR A 329 22.26 -21.29 33.93
N ASN A 330 22.72 -20.61 32.88
CA ASN A 330 22.07 -19.43 32.34
C ASN A 330 21.30 -19.80 31.07
N THR A 331 20.00 -19.49 31.03
CA THR A 331 19.12 -19.78 29.90
C THR A 331 18.74 -18.50 29.16
N ILE A 332 18.98 -18.48 27.85
CA ILE A 332 18.73 -17.37 26.94
C ILE A 332 17.68 -17.82 25.92
N SER A 333 16.55 -17.12 25.89
CA SER A 333 15.38 -17.45 25.06
C SER A 333 15.41 -16.84 23.65
N GLU A 334 16.43 -16.02 23.35
CA GLU A 334 16.55 -15.30 22.08
C GLU A 334 17.64 -15.87 21.18
N ARG A 335 17.55 -15.57 19.88
CA ARG A 335 18.57 -15.95 18.90
C ARG A 335 19.82 -15.09 19.09
N ILE A 336 20.95 -15.74 19.32
CA ILE A 336 22.22 -15.08 19.61
C ILE A 336 23.09 -15.07 18.36
N ARG A 337 23.38 -13.88 17.87
CA ARG A 337 24.28 -13.70 16.74
C ARG A 337 25.71 -14.12 17.10
N PRO A 338 26.46 -14.75 16.17
CA PRO A 338 27.88 -14.97 16.34
C PRO A 338 28.62 -13.67 16.66
N GLY A 339 29.59 -13.78 17.56
CA GLY A 339 30.38 -12.66 18.05
C GLY A 339 29.79 -11.96 19.27
N THR A 340 28.51 -12.19 19.63
CA THR A 340 27.93 -11.67 20.87
C THR A 340 28.73 -12.14 22.07
N ALA A 341 29.06 -11.19 22.96
CA ALA A 341 29.73 -11.47 24.22
C ALA A 341 28.73 -11.37 25.38
N LEU A 342 28.89 -12.24 26.36
CA LEU A 342 28.14 -12.28 27.61
C LEU A 342 29.11 -12.38 28.77
N ILE A 343 28.82 -11.74 29.88
CA ILE A 343 29.57 -11.86 31.12
C ILE A 343 28.61 -12.39 32.18
N LEU A 344 28.99 -13.48 32.84
CA LEU A 344 28.25 -14.05 33.96
C LEU A 344 29.04 -13.82 35.24
N GLU A 345 28.41 -13.19 36.23
CA GLU A 345 29.03 -12.89 37.52
C GLU A 345 29.10 -14.14 38.42
N ASN A 346 30.06 -14.14 39.34
CA ASN A 346 30.18 -15.15 40.36
C ASN A 346 29.00 -15.10 41.36
N GLU A 347 28.46 -16.27 41.68
CA GLU A 347 27.38 -16.47 42.64
C GLU A 347 27.87 -17.07 43.98
N GLN A 348 29.15 -17.43 44.09
CA GLN A 348 29.72 -17.98 45.33
C GLN A 348 30.04 -16.89 46.36
N ALA A 349 29.58 -17.10 47.60
CA ALA A 349 29.81 -16.17 48.69
C ALA A 349 31.31 -16.04 49.05
N GLY A 350 31.73 -14.80 49.28
CA GLY A 350 33.11 -14.49 49.69
C GLY A 350 34.14 -14.47 48.57
N MET A 351 33.72 -14.69 47.32
CA MET A 351 34.53 -14.50 46.11
C MET A 351 33.94 -13.38 45.24
N ILE A 352 34.78 -12.73 44.45
CA ILE A 352 34.40 -11.78 43.40
C ILE A 352 35.03 -12.28 42.10
N GLY A 353 34.24 -12.29 41.02
CA GLY A 353 34.71 -12.79 39.75
C GLY A 353 33.64 -12.81 38.69
N ASP A 354 34.06 -13.02 37.45
CA ASP A 354 33.18 -13.17 36.30
C ASP A 354 33.77 -14.14 35.29
N ALA A 355 32.89 -14.76 34.50
CA ALA A 355 33.25 -15.59 33.37
C ALA A 355 32.68 -14.96 32.08
N GLY A 356 33.57 -14.63 31.16
CA GLY A 356 33.23 -14.10 29.85
C GLY A 356 33.00 -15.22 28.85
N TYR A 357 31.92 -15.12 28.09
CA TYR A 357 31.54 -16.04 27.03
C TYR A 357 31.36 -15.28 25.73
N ARG A 358 31.71 -15.93 24.62
CA ARG A 358 31.46 -15.43 23.27
C ARG A 358 30.78 -16.49 22.43
N CYS A 359 29.74 -16.07 21.72
CA CYS A 359 29.07 -16.94 20.77
C CYS A 359 29.95 -17.15 19.53
N ASP A 360 30.40 -18.39 19.30
CA ASP A 360 31.14 -18.79 18.11
C ASP A 360 30.34 -19.83 17.32
N ASN A 361 29.69 -19.35 16.24
CA ASN A 361 28.94 -20.12 15.24
C ASN A 361 28.23 -21.37 15.78
N GLY A 362 27.31 -21.18 16.73
CA GLY A 362 26.49 -22.25 17.31
C GLY A 362 26.90 -22.73 18.70
N SER A 363 28.09 -22.36 19.18
CA SER A 363 28.60 -22.77 20.50
C SER A 363 29.08 -21.59 21.33
N TRP A 364 28.77 -21.62 22.63
CA TRP A 364 29.37 -20.69 23.59
C TRP A 364 30.81 -21.10 23.87
N THR A 365 31.73 -20.17 23.64
CA THR A 365 33.16 -20.33 23.94
C THR A 365 33.52 -19.40 25.09
N LYS A 366 34.08 -19.94 26.17
CA LYS A 366 34.59 -19.12 27.28
C LYS A 366 35.82 -18.33 26.81
N THR A 367 35.84 -17.03 27.06
CA THR A 367 36.89 -16.10 26.62
C THR A 367 37.72 -15.51 27.74
N SER A 368 37.17 -15.41 28.95
CA SER A 368 37.85 -14.87 30.12
C SER A 368 37.28 -15.47 31.39
N GLU A 369 38.10 -15.47 32.44
CA GLU A 369 37.65 -15.77 33.79
C GLU A 369 38.48 -14.95 34.78
N VAL A 370 37.81 -14.38 35.76
CA VAL A 370 38.40 -13.70 36.91
C VAL A 370 37.80 -14.33 38.15
N CYS A 371 38.63 -14.69 39.13
CA CYS A 371 38.15 -15.15 40.43
C CYS A 371 39.15 -14.73 41.49
N VAL A 372 38.72 -13.87 42.40
CA VAL A 372 39.54 -13.38 43.52
C VAL A 372 38.73 -13.38 44.81
N PRO A 373 39.36 -13.57 45.97
CA PRO A 373 38.68 -13.43 47.25
C PRO A 373 38.07 -12.03 47.41
N LYS A 374 36.89 -11.97 48.01
CA LYS A 374 36.23 -10.70 48.34
C LYS A 374 37.01 -9.96 49.44
N GLY A 375 37.26 -8.67 49.24
CA GLY A 375 37.79 -7.77 50.27
C GLY A 375 36.76 -7.42 51.34
N CYS A 376 37.21 -6.79 52.42
CA CYS A 376 36.37 -6.44 53.56
C CYS A 376 36.18 -4.92 53.61
N ASP A 377 34.97 -4.49 53.93
CA ASP A 377 34.64 -3.05 53.92
C ASP A 377 34.24 -2.49 55.30
N ASN A 378 33.99 -3.37 56.26
CA ASN A 378 33.46 -2.98 57.57
C ASN A 378 34.08 -3.81 58.70
N VAL A 379 34.51 -3.12 59.75
CA VAL A 379 34.87 -3.70 61.04
C VAL A 379 33.72 -3.44 62.01
N TYR A 380 33.14 -4.51 62.55
CA TYR A 380 32.02 -4.42 63.50
C TYR A 380 32.50 -4.01 64.89
N ALA A 381 31.63 -3.33 65.65
CA ALA A 381 31.92 -3.00 67.04
C ALA A 381 32.19 -4.27 67.86
N SER A 382 33.21 -4.24 68.70
CA SER A 382 33.66 -5.42 69.43
C SER A 382 34.29 -5.02 70.76
N ASN A 383 34.14 -5.90 71.76
CA ASN A 383 34.77 -5.77 73.07
C ASN A 383 35.63 -7.00 73.37
N TRP A 384 36.67 -6.83 74.20
CA TRP A 384 37.58 -7.90 74.63
C TRP A 384 38.25 -7.61 75.97
N GLY A 385 38.99 -8.59 76.49
CA GLY A 385 39.64 -8.53 77.79
C GLY A 385 38.70 -8.91 78.95
N GLU A 386 39.26 -9.01 80.15
CA GLU A 386 38.48 -9.29 81.36
C GLU A 386 37.36 -8.25 81.53
N ASN A 387 36.14 -8.72 81.78
CA ASN A 387 34.94 -7.88 81.94
C ASN A 387 34.63 -6.94 80.75
N ASN A 388 35.14 -7.21 79.54
CA ASN A 388 35.00 -6.33 78.37
C ASN A 388 35.61 -4.93 78.57
N ALA A 389 36.73 -4.84 79.30
CA ALA A 389 37.40 -3.57 79.61
C ALA A 389 37.92 -2.83 78.35
N CYS A 390 38.22 -3.54 77.26
CA CYS A 390 38.67 -2.96 75.99
C CYS A 390 37.59 -3.10 74.91
N GLY A 391 37.48 -2.10 74.03
CA GLY A 391 36.48 -2.09 72.96
C GLY A 391 36.76 -1.06 71.89
N HIS A 392 36.14 -1.23 70.72
CA HIS A 392 36.10 -0.20 69.68
C HIS A 392 34.72 -0.17 69.02
N GLU A 393 34.32 1.01 68.53
CA GLU A 393 33.10 1.14 67.72
C GLU A 393 33.27 0.54 66.32
N ALA A 394 32.17 0.38 65.60
CA ALA A 394 32.20 -0.06 64.21
C ALA A 394 32.77 1.03 63.31
N PHE A 395 33.57 0.67 62.32
CA PHE A 395 34.11 1.60 61.34
C PHE A 395 34.24 0.95 59.96
N THR A 396 34.25 1.79 58.92
CA THR A 396 34.31 1.36 57.53
C THR A 396 35.70 1.62 56.96
N GLY A 397 36.16 0.75 56.07
CA GLY A 397 37.42 0.89 55.34
C GLY A 397 37.40 0.05 54.08
N SER A 398 38.56 -0.21 53.48
CA SER A 398 38.69 -1.14 52.37
C SER A 398 39.97 -1.91 52.58
N TRP A 399 39.84 -3.22 52.77
CA TRP A 399 40.94 -4.12 53.06
C TRP A 399 40.95 -5.28 52.08
N GLU A 400 42.13 -5.56 51.53
CA GLU A 400 42.33 -6.70 50.65
C GLU A 400 42.26 -8.02 51.44
N HIS A 401 41.98 -9.12 50.74
CA HIS A 401 42.04 -10.42 51.38
C HIS A 401 43.44 -10.74 51.91
N GLY A 402 43.52 -11.25 53.14
CA GLY A 402 44.77 -11.53 53.84
C GLY A 402 45.36 -10.31 54.56
N GLU A 403 44.75 -9.13 54.42
CA GLU A 403 45.21 -7.93 55.11
C GLU A 403 44.89 -8.01 56.62
N GLU A 404 45.90 -7.74 57.45
CA GLU A 404 45.77 -7.64 58.89
C GLU A 404 45.37 -6.23 59.29
N ILE A 405 44.34 -6.12 60.13
CA ILE A 405 43.78 -4.87 60.63
C ILE A 405 44.02 -4.81 62.12
N THR A 406 44.79 -3.82 62.56
CA THR A 406 45.04 -3.58 63.99
C THR A 406 44.17 -2.44 64.49
N VAL A 407 43.48 -2.65 65.60
CA VAL A 407 42.61 -1.65 66.22
C VAL A 407 42.97 -1.48 67.68
N ASP A 408 43.27 -0.24 68.06
CA ASP A 408 43.51 0.16 69.44
C ASP A 408 42.17 0.38 70.17
N SER A 409 42.14 0.02 71.46
CA SER A 409 40.99 0.21 72.34
C SER A 409 40.64 1.69 72.44
N GLN A 410 39.37 2.00 72.18
CA GLN A 410 38.73 3.27 72.47
C GLN A 410 38.17 3.16 73.90
N ALA A 411 39.05 3.20 74.90
CA ALA A 411 38.75 2.85 76.30
C ALA A 411 37.40 3.40 76.81
N VAL A 412 36.52 2.52 77.29
CA VAL A 412 35.32 2.90 78.05
C VAL A 412 35.65 3.02 79.55
N PHE A 413 36.69 2.31 80.03
CA PHE A 413 37.15 2.29 81.42
C PHE A 413 38.67 2.11 81.49
N ASP A 414 39.45 3.19 81.55
CA ASP A 414 40.91 3.23 81.85
C ASP A 414 41.70 1.95 81.52
N ALA A 415 41.57 1.43 80.29
CA ALA A 415 42.20 0.20 79.86
C ALA A 415 42.78 0.39 78.46
N ILE A 416 44.04 -0.01 78.29
CA ILE A 416 44.75 0.06 77.02
C ILE A 416 44.88 -1.35 76.50
N GLY A 417 44.50 -1.54 75.23
CA GLY A 417 44.53 -2.83 74.60
C GLY A 417 44.49 -2.71 73.10
N THR A 418 44.95 -3.74 72.41
CA THR A 418 44.93 -3.84 70.95
C THR A 418 44.33 -5.18 70.54
N THR A 419 43.59 -5.18 69.43
CA THR A 419 43.03 -6.39 68.84
C THR A 419 43.34 -6.42 67.35
N GLY A 420 43.51 -7.62 66.80
CA GLY A 420 43.78 -7.85 65.39
C GLY A 420 42.64 -8.59 64.70
N TYR A 421 42.33 -8.17 63.48
CA TYR A 421 41.44 -8.87 62.55
C TYR A 421 42.21 -9.23 61.28
N ILE A 422 41.82 -10.30 60.61
CA ILE A 422 42.27 -10.60 59.24
C ILE A 422 41.06 -10.57 58.32
N CYS A 423 41.18 -9.87 57.19
CA CYS A 423 40.17 -9.91 56.15
C CYS A 423 40.22 -11.25 55.39
N GLN A 424 39.17 -12.05 55.51
CA GLN A 424 39.05 -13.33 54.82
C GLN A 424 37.70 -13.45 54.11
N TYR A 425 37.73 -13.49 52.78
CA TYR A 425 36.56 -13.76 51.93
C TYR A 425 35.36 -12.86 52.23
N GLY A 426 35.61 -11.55 52.39
CA GLY A 426 34.61 -10.54 52.72
C GLY A 426 34.10 -10.57 54.16
N GLY A 427 34.63 -11.44 55.00
CA GLY A 427 34.40 -11.49 56.44
C GLY A 427 35.66 -11.17 57.23
N LEU A 428 35.49 -10.78 58.49
CA LEU A 428 36.61 -10.55 59.41
C LEU A 428 36.73 -11.74 60.36
N VAL A 429 37.95 -12.28 60.47
CA VAL A 429 38.28 -13.31 61.45
C VAL A 429 39.11 -12.68 62.57
N ARG A 430 38.73 -12.93 63.82
CA ARG A 430 39.43 -12.46 65.02
C ARG A 430 40.38 -13.54 65.51
N GLY A 431 41.56 -13.15 66.00
CA GLY A 431 42.67 -14.05 66.38
C GLY A 431 42.45 -15.10 67.49
N GLU A 432 41.22 -15.31 67.97
CA GLU A 432 40.92 -16.37 68.95
C GLU A 432 39.90 -17.40 68.46
N ASP A 433 39.15 -17.12 67.39
CA ASP A 433 38.13 -18.02 66.86
C ASP A 433 38.67 -18.77 65.64
N GLY A 434 39.22 -19.97 65.89
CA GLY A 434 39.98 -20.74 64.92
C GLY A 434 39.24 -21.09 63.61
N ALA A 435 39.88 -20.74 62.48
CA ALA A 435 40.02 -21.59 61.30
C ALA A 435 41.14 -21.07 60.37
N MET A 436 42.13 -21.96 60.13
CA MET A 436 43.22 -21.99 59.12
C MET A 436 44.35 -20.93 59.13
N ASP A 437 45.55 -21.46 59.39
CA ASP A 437 46.95 -21.11 59.01
C ASP A 437 47.50 -19.68 59.06
N SER A 438 46.68 -18.66 59.26
CA SER A 438 47.14 -17.31 59.62
C SER A 438 46.39 -16.90 60.88
N ASN A 439 46.85 -17.37 62.04
CA ASN A 439 46.49 -16.68 63.27
C ASN A 439 47.09 -15.28 63.14
N PRO A 440 46.32 -14.17 63.24
CA PRO A 440 46.95 -12.87 63.35
C PRO A 440 47.92 -12.97 64.51
N SER A 441 49.13 -12.48 64.29
CA SER A 441 50.23 -12.51 65.26
C SER A 441 49.88 -11.85 66.61
N TYR A 442 48.71 -11.21 66.68
CA TYR A 442 48.19 -10.43 67.78
C TYR A 442 47.19 -11.23 68.62
N THR A 443 47.69 -11.77 69.72
CA THR A 443 46.85 -12.11 70.88
C THR A 443 46.22 -10.79 71.37
N PRO A 444 44.89 -10.70 71.55
CA PRO A 444 44.27 -9.48 72.03
C PRO A 444 44.84 -9.12 73.40
N VAL A 445 45.48 -7.95 73.50
CA VAL A 445 45.99 -7.43 74.76
C VAL A 445 44.93 -6.50 75.33
N CYS A 446 44.64 -6.62 76.62
CA CYS A 446 43.84 -5.66 77.34
C CYS A 446 44.38 -5.55 78.77
N GLU A 447 45.03 -4.43 79.05
CA GLU A 447 45.57 -4.11 80.37
C GLU A 447 44.71 -3.01 80.96
N ALA A 448 44.06 -3.30 82.09
CA ALA A 448 43.49 -2.26 82.93
C ALA A 448 44.65 -1.40 83.45
N ILE A 449 44.58 -0.08 83.24
CA ILE A 449 45.47 0.87 83.89
C ILE A 449 45.06 0.91 85.36
N ASN A 450 45.50 -0.08 86.13
CA ASN A 450 45.61 0.06 87.58
C ASN A 450 46.82 0.98 87.86
N GLU A 451 46.73 2.25 87.45
CA GLU A 451 47.54 3.25 88.10
C GLU A 451 47.00 3.38 89.52
N GLU A 452 47.75 2.83 90.48
CA GLU A 452 47.84 3.39 91.82
C GLU A 452 48.06 4.91 91.70
N ARG A 453 46.97 5.67 91.56
CA ARG A 453 46.97 7.11 91.77
C ARG A 453 45.86 7.52 92.71
N ILE A 454 46.31 7.58 93.96
CA ILE A 454 46.06 8.65 94.93
C ILE A 454 44.64 8.70 95.49
N CYS A 455 44.44 7.91 96.54
CA CYS A 455 43.90 8.41 97.81
C CYS A 455 44.76 7.85 98.95
N VAL A 456 46.02 8.32 99.07
CA VAL A 456 46.72 8.19 100.35
C VAL A 456 46.06 9.22 101.27
N SER A 457 45.43 8.77 102.35
CA SER A 457 44.81 9.66 103.35
C SER A 457 45.88 10.51 104.03
N ALA A 458 45.57 11.78 104.28
CA ALA A 458 46.47 12.75 104.89
C ALA A 458 46.67 12.60 106.41
N GLU A 459 46.45 11.42 106.99
CA GLU A 459 46.45 11.23 108.46
C GLU A 459 47.28 10.03 108.95
N ALA A 460 48.28 9.59 108.18
CA ALA A 460 49.20 8.51 108.59
C ALA A 460 50.66 8.96 108.73
N GLN A 461 50.91 10.14 109.34
CA GLN A 461 52.27 10.56 109.70
C GLN A 461 52.41 11.23 111.08
N GLU A 462 51.53 10.97 112.04
CA GLU A 462 51.86 11.18 113.45
C GLU A 462 51.44 9.99 114.33
N ASN A 463 52.46 9.24 114.74
CA ASN A 463 52.52 8.39 115.94
C ASN A 463 51.57 7.18 116.04
N GLY A 464 52.06 6.06 115.51
CA GLY A 464 52.06 4.73 116.13
C GLY A 464 50.86 4.33 116.99
N GLY A 465 49.97 3.52 116.43
CA GLY A 465 48.94 2.82 117.17
C GLY A 465 48.46 1.59 116.41
N THR A 466 48.81 0.42 116.94
CA THR A 466 48.45 -0.93 116.48
C THR A 466 46.95 -1.21 116.65
N GLY A 467 46.31 -1.88 115.68
CA GLY A 467 45.09 -2.64 115.97
C GLY A 467 44.09 -2.73 114.83
N SER A 468 44.04 -3.92 114.21
CA SER A 468 42.86 -4.73 113.87
C SER A 468 41.70 -4.17 113.03
N GLU A 469 41.20 -5.09 112.19
CA GLU A 469 39.89 -5.14 111.51
C GLU A 469 39.85 -4.65 110.05
N TYR A 470 40.08 -5.63 109.18
CA TYR A 470 39.55 -5.64 107.81
C TYR A 470 38.02 -5.57 107.89
N ASN A 471 37.41 -4.56 107.29
CA ASN A 471 35.98 -4.51 107.02
C ASN A 471 35.80 -4.04 105.57
N PRO A 472 35.06 -4.76 104.71
CA PRO A 472 34.73 -4.30 103.38
C PRO A 472 33.58 -3.28 103.47
N ILE A 473 33.54 -2.34 102.54
CA ILE A 473 32.54 -1.26 102.40
C ILE A 473 32.95 0.03 103.14
N ASP A 474 33.76 0.83 102.46
CA ASP A 474 33.59 2.29 102.47
C ASP A 474 33.73 2.76 101.02
N PHE A 475 32.59 2.88 100.34
CA PHE A 475 32.50 3.50 99.02
C PHE A 475 32.26 4.99 99.27
N ASP A 476 33.22 5.83 98.87
CA ASP A 476 33.06 7.28 98.99
C ASP A 476 31.89 7.75 98.11
N VAL A 477 30.87 8.29 98.78
CA VAL A 477 29.60 8.76 98.21
C VAL A 477 29.81 9.96 97.26
N ASP A 478 30.97 10.64 97.32
CA ASP A 478 31.27 11.81 96.50
C ASP A 478 31.82 11.51 95.09
N ALA A 479 32.11 10.24 94.76
CA ALA A 479 32.65 9.87 93.45
C ALA A 479 31.59 9.83 92.32
N CYS A 480 30.32 9.52 92.62
CA CYS A 480 29.27 9.43 91.60
C CYS A 480 28.90 10.79 90.98
N ASN A 481 28.98 11.88 91.73
CA ASN A 481 28.49 13.20 91.27
C ASN A 481 29.44 13.92 90.30
N LYS A 482 30.72 13.54 90.22
CA LYS A 482 31.72 14.26 89.41
C LYS A 482 31.69 13.94 87.91
N VAL A 483 30.94 12.92 87.48
CA VAL A 483 30.98 12.41 86.08
C VAL A 483 29.61 12.39 85.38
N GLY A 484 28.56 12.98 85.98
CA GLY A 484 27.22 13.07 85.36
C GLY A 484 26.32 11.84 85.53
N TYR A 485 26.66 10.96 86.48
CA TYR A 485 25.87 9.80 86.90
C TYR A 485 25.20 10.09 88.24
N TYR A 486 24.10 9.39 88.55
CA TYR A 486 23.38 9.48 89.81
C TYR A 486 22.87 8.10 90.25
N GLN A 487 22.81 7.87 91.55
CA GLN A 487 22.36 6.60 92.11
C GLN A 487 20.84 6.57 92.27
N SER A 488 20.23 5.43 91.94
CA SER A 488 18.80 5.16 92.13
C SER A 488 18.63 3.74 92.69
N GLY A 489 18.60 3.63 94.03
CA GLY A 489 18.62 2.32 94.71
C GLY A 489 20.00 1.65 94.60
N ASN A 490 20.02 0.34 94.32
CA ASN A 490 21.27 -0.43 94.10
C ASN A 490 21.78 -0.34 92.65
N MET A 491 21.45 0.75 91.95
CA MET A 491 21.85 0.95 90.56
C MET A 491 22.52 2.31 90.39
N CYS A 492 23.60 2.34 89.61
CA CYS A 492 24.21 3.58 89.13
C CYS A 492 23.62 3.92 87.77
N CYS A 493 23.11 5.13 87.58
CA CYS A 493 22.42 5.54 86.37
C CYS A 493 23.04 6.79 85.76
N SER A 494 23.07 6.91 84.43
CA SER A 494 23.28 8.18 83.74
C SER A 494 22.05 8.59 82.94
N ILE A 495 21.91 9.89 82.74
CA ILE A 495 20.98 10.45 81.76
C ILE A 495 21.82 11.06 80.64
N ASN A 496 21.58 10.59 79.41
CA ASN A 496 22.16 11.22 78.23
C ASN A 496 21.51 12.60 78.06
N LYS A 497 22.27 13.68 78.29
CA LYS A 497 21.73 15.06 78.29
C LYS A 497 21.20 15.56 76.94
N ILE A 498 21.46 14.84 75.85
CA ILE A 498 21.00 15.21 74.49
C ILE A 498 19.70 14.48 74.12
N ARG A 499 19.52 13.23 74.56
CA ARG A 499 18.35 12.39 74.22
C ARG A 499 17.38 12.14 75.37
N LEU A 500 17.73 12.54 76.59
CA LEU A 500 16.96 12.35 77.84
C LEU A 500 16.65 10.89 78.19
N GLU A 501 17.34 9.92 77.58
CA GLU A 501 17.22 8.50 77.89
C GLU A 501 18.08 8.12 79.11
N LYS A 502 17.52 7.27 79.97
CA LYS A 502 18.12 6.83 81.24
C LYS A 502 18.70 5.42 81.07
N HIS A 503 20.00 5.29 81.32
CA HIS A 503 20.69 3.99 81.37
C HIS A 503 21.14 3.71 82.79
N CYS A 504 20.84 2.52 83.30
CA CYS A 504 21.17 2.10 84.67
C CYS A 504 21.88 0.75 84.66
N TYR A 505 22.88 0.63 85.53
CA TYR A 505 23.64 -0.58 85.76
C TYR A 505 23.50 -1.02 87.20
N HIS A 506 23.34 -2.32 87.41
CA HIS A 506 23.21 -2.91 88.74
C HIS A 506 24.57 -2.96 89.43
N ILE A 507 24.64 -2.45 90.66
CA ILE A 507 25.82 -2.54 91.52
C ILE A 507 25.64 -3.81 92.38
N PRO A 508 26.65 -4.69 92.50
CA PRO A 508 26.58 -5.92 93.30
C PRO A 508 26.22 -5.69 94.77
#